data_AF-A0A1A8N980-F1
#
_entry.id   AF-A0A1A8N980-F1
#
_cell.length_a   1.000
_cell.length_b   1.000
_cell.length_c   1.000
_cell.angle_alpha   90.00
_cell.angle_beta   90.00
_cell.angle_gamma   90.00
#
_symmetry.space_group_name_H-M   'P 1'
#
loop_
_entity.id
_entity.type
_entity.pdbx_description
1 polymer ?
#
loop_
_entity_poly.entity_id
_entity_poly.type
_entity_poly.pdbx_seq_one_letter_code
_entity_poly.pdbx_strand_id
1 'polypeptide(L)'
;IIIHPGRNTAAPAEVVRILQETGGDISKTVMSHLDRTIFDEEELLEFASLGSYLEYDLFGTEMLNYPFNLDVDMPSDSQRVKALAFLVKEGYEDRLLVAHDIHTKHRLTKFGGHGYSHILKNIVPKMLS
;
A
#
# COMPACT_ATOMS: atom_id res chain seq x y z
N ILE A 1 -5.41 14.68 -1.35
CA ILE A 1 -6.41 13.77 -1.99
C ILE A 1 -5.90 12.34 -1.75
N ILE A 2 -6.79 11.36 -1.60
CA ILE A 2 -6.43 9.94 -1.54
C ILE A 2 -7.02 9.22 -2.76
N ILE A 3 -6.24 8.34 -3.37
CA ILE A 3 -6.56 7.75 -4.67
C ILE A 3 -6.47 6.24 -4.59
N HIS A 4 -7.56 5.58 -4.95
CA HIS A 4 -7.58 4.14 -5.24
C HIS A 4 -7.18 3.92 -6.71
N PRO A 5 -5.98 3.41 -7.02
CA PRO A 5 -5.59 3.15 -8.40
C PRO A 5 -6.26 1.89 -8.94
N GLY A 6 -6.27 1.78 -10.28
CA GLY A 6 -6.51 0.52 -10.97
C GLY A 6 -5.52 -0.57 -10.55
N ARG A 7 -5.69 -1.78 -11.08
CA ARG A 7 -4.81 -2.92 -10.78
C ARG A 7 -3.63 -3.07 -11.75
N ASN A 8 -3.58 -2.25 -12.79
CA ASN A 8 -2.45 -2.20 -13.70
C ASN A 8 -1.30 -1.42 -13.04
N THR A 9 -0.06 -1.91 -13.18
CA THR A 9 1.13 -1.33 -12.55
C THR A 9 1.39 0.12 -13.01
N ALA A 10 0.96 0.49 -14.23
CA ALA A 10 1.10 1.85 -14.77
C ALA A 10 0.06 2.84 -14.24
N ALA A 11 -1.05 2.37 -13.65
CA ALA A 11 -2.16 3.23 -13.23
C ALA A 11 -1.77 4.28 -12.18
N PRO A 12 -0.97 3.97 -11.13
CA PRO A 12 -0.51 4.97 -10.17
C PRO A 12 0.21 6.15 -10.83
N ALA A 13 1.20 5.88 -11.71
CA ALA A 13 1.98 6.91 -12.38
C ALA A 13 1.12 7.75 -13.35
N GLU A 14 0.21 7.11 -14.09
CA GLU A 14 -0.73 7.81 -14.98
C GLU A 14 -1.63 8.78 -14.20
N VAL A 15 -2.16 8.35 -13.05
CA VAL A 15 -3.01 9.21 -12.22
C VAL A 15 -2.22 10.39 -11.66
N VAL A 16 -1.00 10.17 -11.18
CA VAL A 16 -0.12 11.25 -10.70
C VAL A 16 0.14 12.26 -11.81
N ARG A 17 0.44 11.80 -13.03
CA ARG A 17 0.66 12.67 -14.20
C ARG A 17 -0.57 13.53 -14.49
N ILE A 18 -1.77 12.94 -14.56
CA ILE A 18 -3.02 13.68 -14.81
C ILE A 18 -3.27 14.72 -13.71
N LEU A 19 -3.00 14.38 -12.45
CA LEU A 19 -3.11 15.34 -11.35
C LEU A 19 -2.12 16.49 -11.48
N GLN A 20 -0.86 16.23 -11.85
CA GLN A 20 0.12 17.29 -12.09
C GLN A 20 -0.30 18.20 -13.25
N GLU A 21 -0.74 17.62 -14.37
CA GLU A 21 -1.23 18.35 -15.56
C GLU A 21 -2.42 19.25 -15.24
N THR A 22 -3.24 18.89 -14.25
CA THR A 22 -4.41 19.66 -13.81
C THR A 22 -4.12 20.62 -12.65
N GLY A 23 -2.85 20.74 -12.21
CA GLY A 23 -2.43 21.65 -11.14
C GLY A 23 -2.60 21.10 -9.72
N GLY A 24 -2.77 19.78 -9.58
CA GLY A 24 -2.82 19.09 -8.30
C GLY A 24 -1.47 19.05 -7.58
N ASP A 25 -1.51 19.22 -6.25
CA ASP A 25 -0.33 19.14 -5.39
C ASP A 25 -0.05 17.67 -5.00
N ILE A 26 0.94 17.06 -5.67
CA ILE A 26 1.31 15.66 -5.43
C ILE A 26 1.91 15.46 -4.03
N SER A 27 2.56 16.48 -3.48
CA SER A 27 3.13 16.40 -2.13
C SER A 27 2.07 16.27 -1.02
N LYS A 28 0.79 16.48 -1.37
CA LYS A 28 -0.41 16.32 -0.52
C LYS A 28 -1.37 15.25 -1.05
N THR A 29 -0.86 14.34 -1.88
CA THR A 29 -1.63 13.26 -2.49
C THR A 29 -1.15 11.92 -1.93
N VAL A 30 -2.10 11.04 -1.62
CA VAL A 30 -1.87 9.66 -1.16
C VAL A 30 -2.25 8.70 -2.27
N MET A 31 -1.33 7.80 -2.62
CA MET A 31 -1.60 6.69 -3.52
C MET A 31 -1.82 5.41 -2.70
N SER A 32 -3.07 4.95 -2.66
CA SER A 32 -3.50 3.75 -1.95
C SER A 32 -3.09 2.47 -2.68
N HIS A 33 -3.15 1.33 -1.97
CA HIS A 33 -2.98 -0.01 -2.54
C HIS A 33 -1.66 -0.28 -3.30
N LEU A 34 -0.56 0.37 -2.93
CA LEU A 34 0.73 0.09 -3.57
C LEU A 34 1.20 -1.35 -3.30
N ASP A 35 0.86 -1.88 -2.13
CA ASP A 35 1.15 -3.26 -1.71
C ASP A 35 0.55 -4.36 -2.60
N ARG A 36 -0.35 -4.05 -3.53
CA ARG A 36 -0.90 -5.02 -4.50
C ARG A 36 -0.74 -4.58 -5.95
N THR A 37 0.02 -3.52 -6.22
CA THR A 37 0.03 -2.84 -7.53
C THR A 37 1.42 -2.72 -8.13
N ILE A 38 2.44 -2.36 -7.35
CA ILE A 38 3.83 -2.24 -7.83
C ILE A 38 4.71 -3.15 -6.99
N PHE A 39 5.32 -4.16 -7.63
CA PHE A 39 6.12 -5.19 -6.96
C PHE A 39 7.60 -5.11 -7.29
N ASP A 40 7.93 -4.61 -8.48
CA ASP A 40 9.30 -4.38 -8.87
C ASP A 40 9.86 -3.18 -8.10
N GLU A 41 11.05 -3.35 -7.52
CA GLU A 41 11.67 -2.33 -6.66
C GLU A 41 12.09 -1.10 -7.46
N GLU A 42 12.54 -1.26 -8.71
CA GLU A 42 12.94 -0.14 -9.57
C GLU A 42 11.72 0.68 -9.99
N GLU A 43 10.66 0.03 -10.48
CA GLU A 43 9.39 0.70 -10.80
C GLU A 43 8.78 1.41 -9.57
N LEU A 44 8.91 0.81 -8.39
CA LEU A 44 8.42 1.40 -7.15
C LEU A 44 9.20 2.66 -6.76
N LEU A 45 10.53 2.65 -6.90
CA LEU A 45 11.37 3.83 -6.62
C LEU A 45 11.15 4.95 -7.64
N GLU A 46 10.98 4.59 -8.92
CA GLU A 46 10.59 5.55 -9.95
C GLU A 46 9.27 6.24 -9.59
N PHE A 47 8.25 5.46 -9.22
CA PHE A 47 6.97 6.02 -8.77
C PHE A 47 7.11 6.87 -7.49
N ALA A 48 7.88 6.39 -6.51
CA ALA A 48 8.10 7.10 -5.25
C ALA A 48 8.74 8.48 -5.46
N SER A 49 9.64 8.60 -6.44
CA SER A 49 10.30 9.86 -6.80
C SER A 49 9.33 10.95 -7.27
N LEU A 50 8.11 10.59 -7.70
CA LEU A 50 7.07 11.53 -8.09
C LEU A 50 6.51 12.34 -6.90
N GLY A 51 6.78 11.91 -5.66
CA GLY A 51 6.58 12.71 -4.45
C GLY A 51 5.22 12.58 -3.76
N SER A 52 4.42 11.59 -4.14
CA SER A 52 3.17 11.26 -3.41
C SER A 52 3.47 10.51 -2.10
N TYR A 53 2.50 10.49 -1.18
CA TYR A 53 2.52 9.53 -0.09
C TYR A 53 2.24 8.12 -0.63
N LEU A 54 3.03 7.15 -0.17
CA LEU A 54 2.99 5.75 -0.54
C LEU A 54 2.23 4.98 0.53
N GLU A 55 1.01 4.54 0.21
CA GLU A 55 0.15 3.88 1.18
C GLU A 55 0.12 2.36 0.98
N TYR A 56 0.47 1.67 2.06
CA TYR A 56 0.37 0.22 2.25
C TYR A 56 -0.80 -0.06 3.18
N ASP A 57 -2.00 -0.08 2.61
CA ASP A 57 -3.27 -0.11 3.34
C ASP A 57 -3.91 -1.51 3.40
N LEU A 58 -3.26 -2.58 2.94
CA LEU A 58 -3.84 -3.92 2.95
C LEU A 58 -3.35 -4.81 4.09
N PHE A 59 -2.82 -4.25 5.19
CA PHE A 59 -2.38 -5.05 6.34
C PHE A 59 -3.51 -5.92 6.91
N GLY A 60 -3.19 -7.19 7.15
CA GLY A 60 -4.12 -8.24 7.58
C GLY A 60 -4.94 -8.87 6.44
N THR A 61 -4.71 -8.48 5.18
CA THR A 61 -5.30 -9.13 4.00
C THR A 61 -4.27 -9.97 3.29
N GLU A 62 -4.43 -11.28 3.41
CA GLU A 62 -3.62 -12.29 2.72
C GLU A 62 -4.56 -13.27 2.05
N MET A 63 -4.34 -13.53 0.75
CA MET A 63 -5.21 -14.38 -0.04
C MET A 63 -4.34 -15.23 -0.96
N LEU A 64 -4.53 -16.55 -0.92
CA LEU A 64 -3.84 -17.46 -1.84
C LEU A 64 -4.26 -17.20 -3.30
N ASN A 65 -5.57 -17.03 -3.53
CA ASN A 65 -6.12 -16.68 -4.84
C ASN A 65 -6.75 -15.30 -4.74
N TYR A 66 -6.10 -14.29 -5.32
CA TYR A 66 -6.63 -12.94 -5.37
C TYR A 66 -7.65 -12.82 -6.51
N PRO A 67 -8.97 -12.79 -6.22
CA PRO A 67 -9.99 -12.93 -7.26
C PRO A 67 -10.05 -11.75 -8.23
N PHE A 68 -9.43 -10.62 -7.87
CA PHE A 68 -9.45 -9.42 -8.70
C PHE A 68 -8.23 -9.27 -9.61
N ASN A 69 -7.19 -10.08 -9.41
CA ASN A 69 -6.05 -10.23 -10.32
C ASN A 69 -5.38 -11.57 -10.04
N LEU A 70 -5.65 -12.58 -10.87
CA LEU A 70 -5.15 -13.95 -10.66
C LEU A 70 -3.65 -14.09 -10.90
N ASP A 71 -3.01 -13.11 -11.56
CA ASP A 71 -1.57 -13.11 -11.82
C ASP A 71 -0.77 -12.56 -10.62
N VAL A 72 -1.46 -12.10 -9.57
CA VAL A 72 -0.86 -11.51 -8.37
C VAL A 72 -1.07 -12.41 -7.17
N ASP A 73 0.05 -12.89 -6.63
CA ASP A 73 0.10 -13.43 -5.27
C ASP A 73 0.02 -12.27 -4.28
N MET A 74 -1.09 -12.19 -3.54
CA MET A 74 -1.26 -11.10 -2.57
C MET A 74 -0.17 -11.15 -1.51
N PRO A 75 0.59 -10.06 -1.30
CA PRO A 75 1.64 -10.08 -0.31
C PRO A 75 1.12 -10.38 1.09
N SER A 76 1.91 -11.14 1.83
CA SER A 76 1.76 -11.30 3.28
C SER A 76 2.14 -10.01 4.00
N ASP A 77 1.71 -9.86 5.24
CA ASP A 77 2.11 -8.77 6.12
C ASP A 77 3.62 -8.73 6.33
N SER A 78 4.29 -9.90 6.32
CA SER A 78 5.76 -9.96 6.38
C SER A 78 6.41 -9.40 5.12
N GLN A 79 5.82 -9.62 3.94
CA GLN A 79 6.29 -9.01 2.70
C GLN A 79 6.05 -7.50 2.69
N ARG A 80 4.89 -7.03 3.17
CA ARG A 80 4.62 -5.59 3.34
C ARG A 80 5.64 -4.92 4.27
N VAL A 81 5.96 -5.54 5.40
CA VAL A 81 7.01 -5.02 6.31
C VAL A 81 8.37 -4.93 5.60
N LYS A 82 8.74 -5.93 4.79
CA LYS A 82 10.00 -5.88 4.02
C LYS A 82 10.00 -4.76 2.98
N ALA A 83 8.89 -4.57 2.26
CA ALA A 83 8.76 -3.48 1.28
C ALA A 83 8.84 -2.10 1.94
N LEU A 84 8.21 -1.92 3.11
CA LEU A 84 8.35 -0.67 3.88
C LEU A 84 9.79 -0.46 4.36
N ALA A 85 10.46 -1.50 4.86
CA ALA A 85 11.86 -1.40 5.28
C ALA A 85 12.80 -1.05 4.11
N PHE A 86 12.52 -1.59 2.91
CA PHE A 86 13.20 -1.21 1.67
C PHE A 86 13.00 0.28 1.38
N LEU A 87 11.76 0.78 1.34
CA LEU A 87 11.48 2.19 1.08
C LEU A 87 12.10 3.15 2.12
N VAL A 88 12.12 2.77 3.41
CA VAL A 88 12.81 3.53 4.46
C VAL A 88 14.32 3.58 4.19
N LYS A 89 14.93 2.45 3.81
CA LYS A 89 16.36 2.41 3.47
C LYS A 89 16.70 3.33 2.29
N GLU A 90 15.79 3.47 1.34
CA GLU A 90 15.91 4.35 0.19
C GLU A 90 15.49 5.82 0.48
N GLY A 91 15.17 6.16 1.74
CA GLY A 91 14.95 7.54 2.21
C GLY A 91 13.53 8.08 2.04
N TYR A 92 12.53 7.20 1.94
CA TYR A 92 11.12 7.58 1.77
C TYR A 92 10.30 7.54 3.07
N GLU A 93 10.91 7.47 4.27
CA GLU A 93 10.18 7.27 5.53
C GLU A 93 9.07 8.29 5.78
N ASP A 94 9.29 9.55 5.44
CA ASP A 94 8.32 10.65 5.62
C ASP A 94 7.15 10.61 4.63
N ARG A 95 7.19 9.68 3.67
CA ARG A 95 6.16 9.48 2.65
C ARG A 95 5.37 8.18 2.83
N LEU A 96 5.70 7.35 3.82
CA LEU A 96 5.01 6.08 4.03
C LEU A 96 3.74 6.25 4.88
N LEU A 97 2.66 5.59 4.45
CA LEU A 97 1.42 5.46 5.21
C LEU A 97 1.02 3.97 5.29
N VAL A 98 0.39 3.58 6.39
CA VAL A 98 -0.08 2.21 6.59
C VAL A 98 -1.51 2.18 7.15
N ALA A 99 -2.32 1.25 6.66
CA ALA A 99 -3.71 1.07 7.09
C ALA A 99 -4.18 -0.38 6.87
N HIS A 100 -5.47 -0.64 7.09
CA HIS A 100 -6.09 -1.95 6.88
C HIS A 100 -7.03 -2.00 5.69
N ASP A 101 -7.62 -0.89 5.26
CA ASP A 101 -8.72 -0.90 4.26
C ASP A 101 -9.85 -1.89 4.64
N ILE A 102 -10.25 -1.90 5.92
CA ILE A 102 -11.37 -2.76 6.35
C ILE A 102 -12.67 -2.21 5.75
N HIS A 103 -13.10 -2.83 4.65
CA HIS A 103 -14.34 -2.53 3.93
C HIS A 103 -15.36 -3.70 3.95
N THR A 104 -15.08 -4.78 4.68
CA THR A 104 -15.97 -5.96 4.78
C THR A 104 -16.12 -6.46 6.22
N LYS A 105 -17.29 -7.04 6.53
CA LYS A 105 -17.62 -7.51 7.89
C LYS A 105 -16.67 -8.59 8.39
N HIS A 106 -16.30 -9.55 7.56
CA HIS A 106 -15.46 -10.68 7.96
C HIS A 106 -14.06 -10.28 8.45
N ARG A 107 -13.62 -9.04 8.14
CA ARG A 107 -12.35 -8.49 8.61
C ARG A 107 -12.42 -7.85 10.00
N LEU A 108 -13.62 -7.66 10.57
CA LEU A 108 -13.78 -7.17 11.95
C LEU A 108 -13.62 -8.31 12.96
N THR A 109 -13.10 -7.99 14.16
CA THR A 109 -12.88 -8.96 15.25
C THR A 109 -14.17 -9.69 15.66
N LYS A 110 -15.32 -9.01 15.63
CA LYS A 110 -16.64 -9.60 15.91
C LYS A 110 -16.96 -10.79 15.00
N PHE A 111 -16.42 -10.83 13.79
CA PHE A 111 -16.65 -11.87 12.80
C PHE A 111 -15.40 -12.75 12.57
N GLY A 112 -14.44 -12.72 13.50
CA GLY A 112 -13.21 -13.54 13.43
C GLY A 112 -12.07 -12.93 12.61
N GLY A 113 -12.22 -11.71 12.11
CA GLY A 113 -11.16 -11.00 11.38
C GLY A 113 -10.12 -10.32 12.28
N HIS A 114 -9.08 -9.77 11.66
CA HIS A 114 -7.96 -9.12 12.36
C HIS A 114 -8.35 -7.80 13.06
N GLY A 115 -9.30 -7.06 12.49
CA GLY A 115 -9.80 -5.79 13.01
C GLY A 115 -8.78 -4.65 13.08
N TYR A 116 -9.24 -3.47 13.51
CA TYR A 116 -8.45 -2.24 13.48
C TYR A 116 -7.24 -2.23 14.41
N SER A 117 -7.16 -3.13 15.40
CA SER A 117 -6.00 -3.22 16.28
C SER A 117 -4.82 -3.99 15.69
N HIS A 118 -4.99 -4.61 14.51
CA HIS A 118 -4.00 -5.54 13.93
C HIS A 118 -2.62 -4.90 13.73
N ILE A 119 -2.58 -3.65 13.22
CA ILE A 119 -1.31 -2.94 12.99
C ILE A 119 -0.57 -2.75 14.32
N LEU A 120 -1.25 -2.20 15.33
CA LEU A 120 -0.62 -1.91 16.62
C LEU A 120 -0.25 -3.19 17.40
N LYS A 121 -1.06 -4.26 17.30
CA LYS A 121 -0.84 -5.49 18.07
C LYS A 121 0.14 -6.46 17.43
N ASN A 122 0.23 -6.50 16.11
CA ASN A 122 0.97 -7.54 15.39
C ASN A 122 2.05 -6.95 14.47
N ILE A 123 1.73 -5.90 13.72
CA ILE A 123 2.65 -5.33 12.72
C ILE A 123 3.74 -4.48 13.37
N VAL A 124 3.39 -3.58 14.30
CA VAL A 124 4.37 -2.75 15.00
C VAL A 124 5.39 -3.60 15.76
N PRO A 125 5.01 -4.64 16.55
CA PRO A 125 5.99 -5.55 17.14
C PRO A 125 6.90 -6.23 16.12
N LYS A 126 6.36 -6.61 14.95
CA LYS A 126 7.13 -7.23 13.87
C LYS A 126 8.12 -6.27 13.20
N MET A 127 7.80 -4.99 13.10
CA MET A 127 8.69 -3.95 12.58
C MET A 127 9.84 -3.63 13.55
N LEU A 128 9.63 -3.82 14.85
CA LEU A 128 10.60 -3.52 15.91
C LEU A 128 11.49 -4.72 16.28
N SER A 129 11.24 -5.90 15.70
CA SER A 129 12.00 -7.14 15.92
C SER A 129 13.12 -7.31 14.90
#